data_AF-A0A2G2K5U4-F1
#
_entry.id   AF-A0A2G2K5U4-F1
#
_cell.length_a   1.000
_cell.length_b   1.000
_cell.length_c   1.000
_cell.angle_alpha   90.00
_cell.angle_beta   90.00
_cell.angle_gamma   90.00
#
_symmetry.space_group_name_H-M   'P 1'
#
loop_
_entity.id
_entity.type
_entity.pdbx_description
1 polymer ?
#
loop_
_entity_poly.entity_id
_entity_poly.type
_entity_poly.pdbx_seq_one_letter_code
_entity_poly.pdbx_strand_id
1 'polypeptide(L)'
;MDKKAGIPQVNLTIVMEVTGVYHEAIAYYLYDKDYQVSIMQSRRVKKYTQSLDQRSKTDALDSKMLSMLGCERKLTPWEPP
;
A
#
# COMPACT_ATOMS: atom_id res chain seq x y z
N MET A 1 -23.60 17.72 27.51
CA MET A 1 -22.90 18.28 26.34
C MET A 1 -21.92 17.23 25.87
N ASP A 2 -22.37 16.37 24.96
CA ASP A 2 -21.59 15.24 24.46
C ASP A 2 -20.41 15.74 23.62
N LYS A 3 -19.18 15.48 24.10
CA LYS A 3 -17.98 15.62 23.29
C LYS A 3 -18.08 14.59 22.17
N LYS A 4 -18.43 15.01 20.94
CA LYS A 4 -18.16 14.18 19.75
C LYS A 4 -16.66 13.88 19.77
N ALA A 5 -16.29 12.62 20.03
CA ALA A 5 -14.93 12.16 19.85
C ALA A 5 -14.53 12.49 18.40
N GLY A 6 -13.57 13.40 18.23
CA GLY A 6 -13.06 13.74 16.91
C GLY A 6 -12.50 12.48 16.26
N ILE A 7 -12.82 12.25 14.99
CA ILE A 7 -12.24 11.15 14.22
C ILE A 7 -10.72 11.38 14.24
N PRO A 8 -9.90 10.42 14.71
CA PRO A 8 -8.46 10.57 14.70
C PRO A 8 -7.99 10.83 13.27
N GLN A 9 -7.21 11.87 13.07
CA GLN A 9 -6.54 12.09 11.80
C GLN A 9 -5.48 11.00 11.65
N VAL A 10 -5.70 10.07 10.72
CA VAL A 10 -4.77 8.98 10.41
C VAL A 10 -4.06 9.27 9.11
N ASN A 11 -2.76 8.97 9.07
CA ASN A 11 -1.98 9.07 7.84
C ASN A 11 -2.39 7.93 6.91
N LEU A 12 -2.89 8.27 5.72
CA LEU A 12 -3.20 7.30 4.68
C LEU A 12 -1.95 7.07 3.81
N THR A 13 -1.57 5.81 3.65
CA THR A 13 -0.52 5.40 2.70
C THR A 13 -1.09 4.37 1.73
N ILE A 14 -0.85 4.59 0.44
CA ILE A 14 -1.29 3.70 -0.63
C ILE A 14 -0.10 2.83 -1.02
N VAL A 15 -0.26 1.51 -0.90
CA VAL A 15 0.80 0.54 -1.24
C VAL A 15 0.44 -0.16 -2.55
N MET A 16 1.37 -0.13 -3.50
CA MET A 16 1.20 -0.73 -4.82
C MET A 16 2.33 -1.71 -5.11
N GLU A 17 2.07 -2.74 -5.90
CA GLU A 17 3.10 -3.63 -6.45
C GLU A 17 3.51 -3.16 -7.86
N VAL A 18 4.80 -3.28 -8.20
CA VAL A 18 5.28 -3.05 -9.58
C VAL A 18 4.64 -4.08 -10.53
N THR A 19 3.86 -3.60 -11.51
CA THR A 19 3.21 -4.42 -12.54
C THR A 19 3.52 -3.88 -13.94
N GLY A 20 4.75 -4.07 -14.42
CA GLY A 20 5.18 -3.47 -15.70
C GLY A 20 5.01 -1.94 -15.67
N VAL A 21 4.49 -1.32 -16.72
CA VAL A 21 4.30 0.14 -16.81
C VAL A 21 2.99 0.65 -16.17
N TYR A 22 2.05 -0.24 -15.84
CA TYR A 22 0.69 0.16 -15.43
C TYR A 22 0.64 0.88 -14.08
N HIS A 23 1.57 0.55 -13.18
CA HIS A 23 1.63 1.15 -11.85
C HIS A 23 2.06 2.63 -11.88
N GLU A 24 2.77 3.07 -12.93
CA GLU A 24 3.32 4.43 -13.01
C GLU A 24 2.22 5.48 -13.08
N ALA A 25 1.30 5.36 -14.04
CA ALA A 25 0.23 6.35 -14.24
C ALA A 25 -0.63 6.55 -12.99
N ILE A 26 -0.88 5.47 -12.24
CA ILE A 26 -1.63 5.52 -10.98
C ILE A 26 -0.78 6.18 -9.88
N ALA A 27 0.51 5.88 -9.80
CA ALA A 27 1.40 6.48 -8.81
C ALA A 27 1.52 8.00 -8.98
N TYR A 28 1.70 8.46 -10.22
CA TYR A 28 1.67 9.89 -10.56
C TYR A 28 0.34 10.54 -10.16
N TYR A 29 -0.78 9.96 -10.59
CA TYR A 29 -2.11 10.50 -10.27
C TYR A 29 -2.36 10.64 -8.76
N LEU A 30 -1.93 9.66 -7.97
CA LEU A 30 -2.09 9.69 -6.51
C LEU A 30 -1.13 10.66 -5.83
N TYR A 31 0.11 10.73 -6.31
CA TYR A 31 1.10 11.69 -5.82
C TYR A 31 0.64 13.14 -6.05
N ASP A 32 0.09 13.46 -7.23
CA ASP A 32 -0.47 14.78 -7.57
C ASP A 32 -1.69 15.17 -6.70
N LYS A 33 -2.24 14.22 -5.94
CA LYS A 33 -3.35 14.42 -4.99
C LYS A 33 -2.87 14.46 -3.53
N ASP A 34 -1.56 14.61 -3.32
CA ASP A 34 -0.90 14.63 -2.00
C ASP A 34 -1.06 13.31 -1.21
N TYR A 35 -1.35 12.18 -1.88
CA TYR A 35 -1.32 10.88 -1.23
C TYR A 35 0.11 10.36 -1.11
N GLN A 36 0.45 9.82 0.06
CA GLN A 36 1.69 9.07 0.22
C GLN A 36 1.55 7.71 -0.48
N VAL A 37 2.39 7.47 -1.50
CA VAL A 37 2.44 6.22 -2.25
C VAL A 37 3.70 5.45 -1.90
N SER A 38 3.63 4.13 -1.81
CA SER A 38 4.79 3.23 -1.72
C SER A 38 4.68 2.13 -2.76
N ILE A 39 5.69 2.04 -3.64
CA ILE A 39 5.77 1.02 -4.68
C ILE A 39 6.68 -0.12 -4.22
N MET A 40 6.15 -1.35 -4.27
CA MET A 40 6.77 -2.56 -3.77
C MET A 40 7.17 -3.49 -4.91
N GLN A 41 8.38 -4.04 -4.81
CA GLN A 41 8.84 -5.08 -5.71
C GLN A 41 8.06 -6.38 -5.47
N SER A 42 7.62 -7.04 -6.55
CA SER A 42 6.87 -8.30 -6.49
C SER A 42 7.51 -9.38 -5.63
N ARG A 43 8.85 -9.50 -5.71
CA ARG A 43 9.59 -10.47 -4.90
C ARG A 43 9.46 -10.20 -3.39
N ARG A 44 9.39 -8.93 -2.97
CA ARG A 44 9.24 -8.56 -1.56
C ARG A 44 7.83 -8.87 -1.07
N VAL A 45 6.81 -8.51 -1.86
CA VAL A 45 5.40 -8.81 -1.58
C VAL A 45 5.22 -10.33 -1.46
N LYS A 46 5.72 -11.10 -2.42
CA LYS A 46 5.64 -12.58 -2.40
C LYS A 46 6.30 -13.21 -1.17
N LYS A 47 7.47 -12.71 -0.74
CA LYS A 47 8.13 -13.22 0.47
C LYS A 47 7.32 -12.92 1.72
N TYR A 48 6.71 -11.74 1.78
CA TYR A 48 5.83 -11.37 2.89
C TYR A 48 4.59 -12.26 2.93
N THR A 49 3.91 -12.48 1.79
CA THR A 49 2.72 -13.34 1.75
C THR A 49 3.02 -14.78 2.15
N GLN A 50 4.16 -15.31 1.70
CA GLN A 50 4.64 -16.64 2.10
C GLN A 50 4.91 -16.74 3.61
N SER A 51 5.40 -15.67 4.25
CA SER A 51 5.65 -15.67 5.69
C SER A 51 4.37 -15.71 6.54
N LEU A 52 3.21 -15.47 5.92
CA LEU A 52 1.88 -15.51 6.54
C LEU A 52 1.08 -16.75 6.10
N ASP A 53 1.74 -17.76 5.53
CA ASP A 53 1.13 -19.00 5.02
C ASP A 53 -0.01 -18.80 4.00
N GLN A 54 -0.06 -17.62 3.36
CA GLN A 54 -1.04 -17.31 2.32
C GLN A 54 -0.65 -17.97 0.99
N ARG A 55 -1.38 -19.04 0.62
CA ARG A 55 -1.10 -19.83 -0.60
C ARG A 55 -1.96 -19.46 -1.80
N SER A 56 -3.18 -18.99 -1.57
CA SER A 56 -4.11 -18.58 -2.63
C SER A 56 -3.79 -17.18 -3.15
N LYS A 57 -3.96 -16.98 -4.46
CA LYS A 57 -3.77 -15.69 -5.12
C LYS A 57 -5.08 -15.23 -5.77
N THR A 58 -5.61 -14.12 -5.28
CA THR A 58 -6.73 -13.39 -5.87
C THR A 58 -6.48 -11.90 -5.67
N ASP A 59 -7.06 -11.04 -6.50
CA ASP A 59 -6.85 -9.59 -6.39
C ASP A 59 -7.24 -9.05 -4.99
N ALA A 60 -8.29 -9.59 -4.39
CA ALA A 60 -8.73 -9.23 -3.04
C ALA A 60 -7.76 -9.68 -1.94
N LEU A 61 -7.12 -10.84 -2.10
CA LEU A 61 -6.11 -11.31 -1.16
C LEU A 61 -4.83 -10.49 -1.32
N ASP A 62 -4.36 -10.27 -2.54
CA ASP A 62 -3.14 -9.50 -2.81
C ASP A 62 -3.25 -8.06 -2.28
N SER A 63 -4.40 -7.38 -2.48
CA SER A 63 -4.63 -6.03 -1.94
C SER A 63 -4.64 -5.99 -0.41
N LYS A 64 -5.22 -7.01 0.24
CA LYS A 64 -5.16 -7.17 1.70
C LYS A 64 -3.72 -7.34 2.18
N MET A 65 -2.91 -8.15 1.50
CA MET A 65 -1.52 -8.37 1.90
C MET A 65 -0.66 -7.13 1.72
N LEU A 66 -0.85 -6.36 0.64
CA LEU A 66 -0.17 -5.07 0.46
C LEU A 66 -0.55 -4.08 1.57
N SER A 67 -1.83 -4.05 1.95
CA SER A 67 -2.32 -3.19 3.03
C SER A 67 -1.70 -3.58 4.38
N MET A 68 -1.67 -4.88 4.71
CA MET A 68 -1.04 -5.38 5.93
C MET A 68 0.46 -5.09 5.96
N LEU A 69 1.16 -5.27 4.83
CA LEU A 69 2.56 -4.93 4.70
C LEU A 69 2.83 -3.45 5.00
N GLY A 70 1.97 -2.55 4.52
CA GLY A 70 2.05 -1.11 4.80
C GLY A 70 1.80 -0.75 6.27
N CYS A 71 0.93 -1.49 6.97
CA CYS A 71 0.69 -1.31 8.40
C CYS A 71 1.84 -1.82 9.27
N GLU A 72 2.47 -2.94 8.88
CA GLU A 72 3.49 -3.61 9.70
C GLU A 72 4.90 -3.08 9.47
N ARG A 73 5.20 -2.56 8.27
CA ARG A 73 6.56 -2.20 7.87
C ARG A 73 6.65 -0.73 7.54
N LYS A 74 7.78 -0.11 7.89
CA LYS A 74 8.12 1.21 7.39
C LYS A 74 8.51 1.08 5.91
N LEU A 75 7.62 1.49 5.02
CA LEU A 75 7.86 1.52 3.58
C LEU A 75 8.50 2.84 3.16
N THR A 76 9.31 2.79 2.11
CA THR A 76 9.87 4.01 1.50
C THR A 76 8.78 4.68 0.68
N PRO A 77 8.48 5.97 0.91
CA PRO A 77 7.63 6.74 0.02
C PRO A 77 8.23 6.74 -1.39
N TRP A 78 7.37 6.57 -2.38
CA TRP A 78 7.74 6.78 -3.76
C TRP A 78 7.68 8.27 -4.09
N GLU A 79 8.66 8.71 -4.84
CA GLU A 79 8.71 10.04 -5.45
C GLU A 79 8.88 9.85 -6.96
N PRO A 80 8.27 10.71 -7.79
CA PRO A 80 8.53 10.72 -9.22
C PRO A 80 10.04 10.78 -9.52
N PRO A 81 10.54 9.96 -10.47
CA PRO A 81 11.95 9.93 -10.87
C PRO A 81 12.42 11.18 -11.62
#